data_AF-A0A3D5I2Y0-F1
#
_entry.id   AF-A0A3D5I2Y0-F1
#
_cell.length_a   1.000
_cell.length_b   1.000
_cell.length_c   1.000
_cell.angle_alpha   90.00
_cell.angle_beta   90.00
_cell.angle_gamma   90.00
#
_symmetry.space_group_name_H-M   'P 1'
#
loop_
_entity.id
_entity.type
_entity.pdbx_description
1 polymer ?
#
loop_
_entity_poly.entity_id
_entity_poly.type
_entity_poly.pdbx_seq_one_letter_code
_entity_poly.pdbx_strand_id
1 'polypeptide(L)'
;MHDLPNRSLAVQRSALQSGALIPLKTELISGADERFQLRRLISATPKHLTKAGPKPNPFRPWDPRLEVACQPEHVVLLNKYPVQA
;
A
#
# COMPACT_ATOMS: atom_id res chain seq x y z
N MET A 1 -13.34 -14.23 9.84
CA MET A 1 -13.36 -12.92 9.16
C MET A 1 -13.61 -11.74 10.11
N HIS A 2 -14.20 -11.95 11.30
CA HIS A 2 -14.67 -10.89 12.21
C HIS A 2 -13.62 -9.92 12.79
N ASP A 3 -12.33 -10.05 12.44
CA ASP A 3 -11.25 -9.23 13.00
C ASP A 3 -10.28 -8.67 11.94
N LEU A 4 -10.64 -8.73 10.66
CA LEU A 4 -9.79 -8.22 9.57
C LEU A 4 -9.33 -6.76 9.76
N PRO A 5 -10.19 -5.82 10.23
CA PRO A 5 -9.75 -4.45 10.51
C PRO A 5 -8.64 -4.37 11.56
N ASN A 6 -8.77 -5.06 12.69
CA ASN A 6 -7.75 -5.01 13.75
C ASN A 6 -6.47 -5.70 13.31
N ARG A 7 -6.57 -6.84 12.59
CA ARG A 7 -5.41 -7.48 11.97
C ARG A 7 -4.71 -6.54 10.99
N SER A 8 -5.47 -5.85 10.14
CA SER A 8 -4.92 -4.87 9.20
C SER A 8 -4.14 -3.78 9.91
N LEU A 9 -4.70 -3.19 10.98
CA LEU A 9 -4.03 -2.18 11.79
C LEU A 9 -2.75 -2.70 12.45
N ALA A 10 -2.78 -3.93 12.98
CA ALA A 10 -1.61 -4.55 13.61
C ALA A 10 -0.48 -4.79 12.59
N VAL A 11 -0.81 -5.35 11.42
CA VAL A 11 0.16 -5.57 10.34
C VAL A 11 0.68 -4.24 9.79
N GLN A 12 -0.18 -3.23 9.64
CA GLN A 12 0.24 -1.90 9.19
C GLN A 12 1.29 -1.29 10.11
N ARG A 13 1.10 -1.37 11.44
CA ARG A 13 2.08 -0.88 12.43
C ARG A 13 3.43 -1.60 12.29
N SER A 14 3.42 -2.93 12.21
CA SER A 14 4.66 -3.72 12.07
C SER A 14 5.34 -3.50 10.71
N ALA A 15 4.57 -3.40 9.63
CA ALA A 15 5.07 -3.17 8.28
C ALA A 15 5.69 -1.77 8.12
N LEU A 16 5.12 -0.74 8.79
CA LEU A 16 5.73 0.60 8.87
C LEU A 16 7.06 0.56 9.61
N GLN A 17 7.10 -0.08 10.79
CA GLN A 17 8.31 -0.19 11.61
C GLN A 17 9.44 -0.93 10.88
N SER A 18 9.11 -1.94 10.09
CA SER A 18 10.08 -2.72 9.31
C SER A 18 10.44 -2.11 7.95
N GLY A 19 9.84 -0.98 7.57
CA GLY A 19 10.02 -0.35 6.26
C GLY A 19 9.45 -1.16 5.08
N ALA A 20 8.67 -2.21 5.34
CA ALA A 20 7.98 -2.99 4.32
C ALA A 20 6.83 -2.18 3.68
N LEU A 21 6.13 -1.38 4.51
CA LEU A 21 5.09 -0.44 4.07
C LEU A 21 5.67 0.97 3.97
N ILE A 22 5.50 1.61 2.82
CA ILE A 22 6.11 2.92 2.52
C ILE A 22 5.01 3.86 2.03
N PRO A 23 4.30 4.56 2.94
CA PRO A 23 3.27 5.52 2.56
C PRO A 23 3.81 6.64 1.68
N LEU A 24 3.10 6.90 0.60
CA LEU A 24 3.37 7.99 -0.30
C LEU A 24 2.70 9.26 0.22
N LYS A 25 3.48 10.33 0.37
CA LYS A 25 2.96 11.62 0.80
C LYS A 25 2.17 12.27 -0.34
N THR A 26 0.95 12.67 -0.04
CA THR A 26 0.08 13.43 -0.93
C THR A 26 -0.45 14.66 -0.22
N GLU A 27 -0.79 15.71 -0.96
CA GLU A 27 -1.59 16.83 -0.47
C GLU A 27 -2.94 16.89 -1.20
N LEU A 28 -3.97 17.37 -0.51
CA LEU A 28 -5.29 17.59 -1.10
C LEU A 28 -5.25 18.90 -1.88
N ILE A 29 -5.76 18.89 -3.11
CA ILE A 29 -5.95 20.08 -3.92
C ILE A 29 -7.43 20.43 -3.86
N SER A 30 -7.74 21.68 -3.50
CA SER A 30 -9.09 22.23 -3.62
C SER A 30 -9.50 22.24 -5.09
N GLY A 31 -10.54 21.48 -5.41
CA GLY A 31 -11.20 21.53 -6.71
C GLY A 31 -12.37 22.52 -6.71
N ALA A 32 -12.79 22.96 -7.90
CA ALA A 32 -14.03 23.73 -8.05
C ALA A 32 -15.28 22.85 -7.91
N ASP A 33 -15.15 21.53 -8.01
CA ASP A 33 -16.24 20.56 -7.96
C ASP A 33 -16.07 19.62 -6.77
N GLU A 34 -17.01 19.70 -5.81
CA GLU A 34 -16.98 18.96 -4.55
C GLU A 34 -17.22 17.44 -4.73
N ARG A 35 -17.64 17.00 -5.92
CA ARG A 35 -17.80 15.57 -6.22
C ARG A 35 -16.48 14.85 -6.40
N PHE A 36 -15.38 15.59 -6.55
CA PHE A 36 -14.05 15.03 -6.78
C PHE A 36 -13.09 15.41 -5.65
N GLN A 37 -12.27 14.44 -5.23
CA GLN A 37 -11.10 14.71 -4.39
C GLN A 37 -9.83 14.60 -5.23
N LEU A 38 -9.13 15.71 -5.40
CA LEU A 38 -7.84 15.73 -6.08
C LEU A 38 -6.71 15.63 -5.06
N ARG A 39 -5.78 14.70 -5.28
CA ARG A 39 -4.57 14.56 -4.46
C ARG A 39 -3.34 14.65 -5.36
N ARG A 40 -2.38 15.50 -4.99
CA ARG A 40 -1.08 15.57 -5.65
C ARG A 40 -0.07 14.74 -4.88
N LEU A 41 0.62 13.84 -5.57
CA LEU A 41 1.75 13.10 -5.02
C LEU A 41 2.94 14.06 -4.86
N ILE A 42 3.42 14.24 -3.63
CA ILE A 42 4.52 15.17 -3.28
C ILE A 42 5.78 14.44 -2.78
N SER A 43 5.74 13.11 -2.74
CA SER A 43 6.90 12.27 -2.44
C SER A 43 7.49 11.67 -3.71
N ALA A 44 8.79 11.38 -3.68
CA ALA A 44 9.43 10.68 -4.77
C ALA A 44 8.76 9.31 -4.99
N THR A 45 8.41 9.00 -6.24
CA THR A 45 7.95 7.66 -6.59
C THR A 45 9.06 6.64 -6.32
N PRO A 46 8.73 5.43 -5.83
CA PRO A 46 9.73 4.39 -5.61
C PRO A 46 10.54 4.11 -6.89
N LYS A 47 11.84 4.44 -6.84
CA LYS A 47 12.76 4.36 -8.00
C LYS A 47 12.93 2.94 -8.56
N HIS A 48 12.46 1.90 -7.88
CA HIS A 48 12.43 0.54 -8.42
C HIS A 48 11.48 0.37 -9.62
N LEU A 49 10.61 1.35 -9.89
CA LEU A 49 9.78 1.33 -11.09
C LEU A 49 10.55 1.56 -12.40
N THR A 50 11.78 2.08 -12.35
CA THR A 50 12.54 2.51 -13.54
C THR A 50 13.48 1.47 -14.13
N LYS A 51 13.74 0.33 -13.46
CA LYS A 51 14.56 -0.74 -14.06
C LYS A 51 13.80 -1.39 -15.23
N ALA A 52 14.40 -1.31 -16.42
CA ALA A 52 13.89 -1.95 -17.63
C ALA A 52 13.95 -3.48 -17.49
N GLY A 53 12.90 -4.16 -17.97
CA GLY A 53 12.75 -5.62 -17.92
C GLY A 53 11.43 -6.05 -17.25
N PRO A 54 10.95 -7.28 -17.50
CA PRO A 54 9.77 -7.81 -16.82
C PRO A 54 10.06 -7.89 -15.32
N LYS A 55 9.33 -7.11 -14.52
CA LYS A 55 9.43 -7.18 -13.07
C LYS A 55 8.89 -8.52 -12.57
N PRO A 56 9.49 -9.11 -11.52
CA PRO A 56 8.88 -10.26 -10.86
C PRO A 56 7.47 -9.89 -10.39
N ASN A 57 6.56 -10.85 -10.47
CA ASN A 57 5.18 -10.65 -10.03
C ASN A 57 5.18 -10.23 -8.55
N PRO A 58 4.70 -9.02 -8.20
CA PRO A 58 4.73 -8.51 -6.82
C PRO A 58 3.84 -9.33 -5.87
N PHE A 59 2.99 -10.20 -6.41
CA PHE A 59 2.12 -11.10 -5.68
C PHE A 59 2.63 -12.55 -5.65
N ARG A 60 3.82 -12.87 -6.20
CA ARG A 60 4.39 -14.23 -6.16
C ARG A 60 5.93 -14.26 -6.12
N PRO A 61 6.53 -14.65 -4.98
CA PRO A 61 5.94 -14.61 -3.64
C PRO A 61 5.66 -13.15 -3.25
N TRP A 62 4.57 -12.89 -2.53
CA TRP A 62 4.36 -11.58 -1.91
C TRP A 62 5.30 -11.40 -0.71
N ASP A 63 5.46 -10.16 -0.25
CA ASP A 63 6.18 -9.88 0.98
C ASP A 63 5.31 -10.29 2.18
N PRO A 64 5.70 -11.31 2.98
CA PRO A 64 4.87 -11.81 4.08
C PRO A 64 4.63 -10.76 5.17
N ARG A 65 5.47 -9.71 5.24
CA ARG A 65 5.28 -8.58 6.17
C ARG A 65 4.09 -7.69 5.80
N LEU A 66 3.56 -7.83 4.59
CA LEU A 66 2.37 -7.12 4.12
C LEU A 66 1.11 -8.00 4.18
N GLU A 67 1.23 -9.26 4.62
CA GLU A 67 0.09 -10.17 4.71
C GLU A 67 -0.79 -9.87 5.93
N VAL A 68 -2.05 -9.54 5.68
CA VAL A 68 -3.07 -9.38 6.72
C VAL A 68 -3.77 -10.71 7.02
N ALA A 69 -4.03 -11.49 5.98
CA ALA A 69 -4.62 -12.82 6.09
C ALA A 69 -4.35 -13.66 4.84
N CYS A 70 -4.06 -14.95 5.04
CA CYS A 70 -4.04 -15.97 4.01
C CYS A 70 -5.26 -16.89 4.15
N GLN A 71 -5.96 -17.12 3.05
CA GLN A 71 -7.09 -18.01 2.90
C GLN A 71 -6.79 -19.00 1.77
N PRO A 72 -7.52 -20.13 1.66
CA PRO A 72 -7.22 -21.16 0.65
C PRO A 72 -7.10 -20.64 -0.79
N GLU A 73 -7.91 -19.64 -1.16
CA GLU A 73 -7.96 -19.09 -2.53
C GLU A 73 -7.52 -17.63 -2.63
N HIS A 74 -7.38 -16.94 -1.50
CA HIS A 74 -7.20 -15.50 -1.46
C HIS A 74 -6.14 -15.11 -0.43
N VAL A 75 -5.39 -14.07 -0.74
CA VAL A 75 -4.51 -13.40 0.22
C VAL A 75 -4.94 -11.94 0.33
N VAL A 76 -5.00 -11.44 1.55
CA VAL A 76 -5.25 -10.02 1.86
C VAL A 76 -3.90 -9.39 2.16
N LEU A 77 -3.50 -8.44 1.32
CA LEU A 77 -2.22 -7.75 1.42
C LEU A 77 -2.43 -6.25 1.66
N LEU A 78 -1.53 -5.64 2.42
CA LEU A 78 -1.37 -4.19 2.42
C LEU A 78 -0.75 -3.77 1.08
N ASN A 79 -1.28 -2.68 0.50
CA ASN A 79 -0.60 -2.01 -0.60
C ASN A 79 0.74 -1.47 -0.09
N LYS A 80 1.86 -1.90 -0.67
CA LYS A 80 3.22 -1.49 -0.29
C LYS A 80 3.44 0.03 -0.31
N TYR A 81 2.75 0.74 -1.19
CA TYR A 81 2.88 2.18 -1.40
C TYR A 81 1.51 2.87 -1.31
N PRO A 82 0.88 2.91 -0.12
CA PRO A 82 -0.45 3.49 0.02
C PRO A 82 -0.38 5.01 -0.10
N VAL A 83 -1.42 5.62 -0.67
CA VAL A 83 -1.58 7.09 -0.78
C VAL A 83 -2.57 7.67 0.25
N GLN A 84 -3.24 6.79 1.01
CA GLN A 84 -4.15 7.14 2.11
C GLN A 84 -3.47 6.84 3.43
N ALA A 85 -3.51 7.81 4.35
CA ALA A 85 -3.20 7.65 5.77
C ALA A 85 -4.51 7.56 6.54
#